data_AF-A0A1F2S4J7-F1
#
_entry.id   AF-A0A1F2S4J7-F1
#
_cell.length_a   1.000
_cell.length_b   1.000
_cell.length_c   1.000
_cell.angle_alpha   90.00
_cell.angle_beta   90.00
_cell.angle_gamma   90.00
#
_symmetry.space_group_name_H-M   'P 1'
#
loop_
_entity.id
_entity.type
_entity.pdbx_description
1 polymer ?
#
loop_
_entity_poly.entity_id
_entity_poly.type
_entity_poly.pdbx_seq_one_letter_code
_entity_poly.pdbx_strand_id
1 'polypeptide(L)'
;MHVPLCHAELTVADADDVEHTFEFRSMVVPTGHALYARERVPEGQEGYEFSVLGDFDANAWDLFRLLYDRIQHGLAVRHVERGELGWRITDARHLVGRITWDPDRAGEVPLLVIDGRPFTWDQVGRMLMSFEGFTLRAFVDDSIEVIGGPLLDEEGKV
;
A
#
# COMPACT_ATOMS: atom_id res chain seq x y z
N MET A 1 -30.27 -2.40 -9.67
CA MET A 1 -29.77 -1.22 -10.40
C MET A 1 -28.27 -1.41 -10.53
N HIS A 2 -27.79 -1.80 -11.70
CA HIS A 2 -26.36 -2.03 -11.93
C HIS A 2 -25.75 -0.67 -12.29
N VAL A 3 -25.08 -0.05 -11.32
CA VAL A 3 -24.27 1.14 -11.59
C VAL A 3 -23.09 0.65 -12.43
N PRO A 4 -22.90 1.14 -13.67
CA PRO A 4 -21.72 0.77 -14.44
C PRO A 4 -20.50 1.26 -13.66
N LEU A 5 -19.66 0.31 -13.24
CA LEU A 5 -18.34 0.62 -12.68
C LEU A 5 -17.58 1.34 -13.79
N CYS A 6 -17.27 2.63 -13.61
CA CYS A 6 -16.24 3.26 -14.41
C CYS A 6 -14.93 2.55 -14.09
N HIS A 7 -14.54 1.59 -14.93
CA HIS A 7 -13.22 0.98 -14.92
C HIS A 7 -12.25 2.01 -15.48
N ALA A 8 -11.68 2.83 -14.59
CA ALA A 8 -10.55 3.66 -14.92
C ALA A 8 -9.27 2.86 -14.66
N GLU A 9 -8.37 2.84 -15.63
CA GLU A 9 -7.02 2.32 -15.49
C GLU A 9 -6.03 3.47 -15.61
N LEU A 10 -4.92 3.39 -14.88
CA LEU A 10 -3.83 4.35 -14.95
C LEU A 10 -2.50 3.63 -14.89
N THR A 11 -1.57 4.02 -15.77
CA THR A 11 -0.19 3.54 -15.74
C THR A 11 0.71 4.62 -15.15
N VAL A 12 1.52 4.25 -14.16
CA VAL A 12 2.48 5.13 -13.48
C VAL A 12 3.81 4.39 -13.36
N ALA A 13 4.92 5.06 -13.65
CA ALA A 13 6.25 4.49 -13.50
C ALA A 13 6.75 4.61 -12.04
N ASP A 14 7.51 3.62 -11.58
CA ASP A 14 8.22 3.66 -10.30
C ASP A 14 9.57 4.37 -10.38
N ALA A 15 10.29 4.39 -9.26
CA ALA A 15 11.63 4.99 -9.15
C ALA A 15 12.69 4.34 -10.06
N ASP A 16 12.43 3.13 -10.58
CA ASP A 16 13.30 2.41 -11.52
C ASP A 16 12.75 2.48 -12.98
N ASP A 17 11.84 3.42 -13.27
CA ASP A 17 11.13 3.59 -14.56
C ASP A 17 10.30 2.36 -14.99
N VAL A 18 9.92 1.49 -14.05
CA VAL A 18 9.06 0.32 -14.32
C VAL A 18 7.60 0.77 -14.31
N GLU A 19 6.87 0.47 -15.38
CA GLU A 19 5.45 0.82 -15.49
C GLU A 19 4.55 -0.12 -14.66
N HIS A 20 3.70 0.47 -13.84
CA HIS A 20 2.68 -0.20 -13.04
C HIS A 20 1.29 0.29 -13.46
N THR A 21 0.39 -0.64 -13.76
CA THR A 21 -0.99 -0.31 -14.17
C THR A 21 -1.96 -0.60 -13.03
N PHE A 22 -2.78 0.38 -12.66
CA PHE A 22 -3.71 0.32 -11.55
C PHE A 22 -5.16 0.32 -12.03
N GLU A 23 -5.96 -0.59 -11.48
CA GLU A 23 -7.42 -0.60 -11.61
C GLU A 23 -8.06 0.17 -10.45
N PHE A 24 -8.92 1.14 -10.77
CA PHE A 24 -9.61 1.96 -9.77
C PHE A 24 -11.01 1.43 -9.47
N ARG A 25 -11.40 1.48 -8.19
CA ARG A 25 -12.75 1.16 -7.73
C ARG A 25 -13.25 2.22 -6.76
N SER A 26 -14.47 2.69 -7.00
CA SER A 26 -15.14 3.73 -6.22
C SER A 26 -16.38 3.13 -5.55
N MET A 27 -16.47 3.26 -4.22
CA MET A 27 -17.55 2.66 -3.43
C MET A 27 -17.99 3.57 -2.30
N VAL A 28 -19.30 3.75 -2.14
CA VAL A 28 -19.87 4.32 -0.91
C VAL A 28 -19.91 3.22 0.14
N VAL A 29 -19.29 3.48 1.28
CA VAL A 29 -19.22 2.58 2.44
C VAL A 29 -19.92 3.25 3.65
N PRO A 30 -20.22 2.52 4.73
CA PRO A 30 -20.90 3.10 5.90
C PRO A 30 -20.17 4.27 6.56
N THR A 31 -18.86 4.44 6.29
CA THR A 31 -18.01 5.47 6.86
C THR A 31 -17.69 6.62 5.88
N GLY A 32 -18.23 6.60 4.66
CA GLY A 32 -18.02 7.68 3.67
C GLY A 32 -17.84 7.17 2.24
N HIS A 33 -17.07 7.90 1.44
CA HIS A 33 -16.76 7.54 0.05
C HIS A 33 -15.33 7.03 -0.09
N ALA A 34 -15.18 5.74 -0.36
CA ALA A 34 -13.88 5.09 -0.54
C ALA A 34 -13.48 4.98 -2.02
N LEU A 35 -12.21 5.24 -2.29
CA LEU A 35 -11.57 4.99 -3.58
C LEU A 35 -10.37 4.08 -3.39
N TYR A 36 -10.28 3.04 -4.22
CA TYR A 36 -9.24 2.02 -4.18
C TYR A 36 -8.50 1.99 -5.51
N ALA A 37 -7.19 1.76 -5.47
CA ALA A 37 -6.36 1.47 -6.61
C ALA A 37 -5.56 0.19 -6.32
N ARG A 38 -5.76 -0.83 -7.16
CA ARG A 38 -5.01 -2.09 -7.07
C ARG A 38 -4.19 -2.28 -8.33
N GLU A 39 -2.92 -2.61 -8.17
CA GLU A 39 -2.07 -2.94 -9.30
C GLU A 39 -2.58 -4.20 -10.01
N ARG A 40 -2.60 -4.14 -11.33
CA ARG A 40 -2.94 -5.26 -12.19
C ARG A 40 -1.74 -6.21 -12.29
N VAL A 41 -1.79 -7.24 -11.47
CA VAL A 41 -0.81 -8.34 -11.45
C VAL A 41 -1.47 -9.65 -11.93
N PRO A 42 -0.69 -10.66 -12.36
CA PRO A 42 -1.23 -11.97 -12.67
C PRO A 42 -2.02 -12.56 -11.49
N GLU A 43 -3.01 -13.40 -11.79
CA GLU A 43 -3.84 -14.04 -10.77
C GLU A 43 -2.99 -14.80 -9.74
N GLY A 44 -3.34 -14.66 -8.46
CA GLY A 44 -2.60 -15.25 -7.34
C GLY A 44 -1.33 -14.51 -6.94
N GLN A 45 -1.00 -13.39 -7.59
CA GLN A 45 0.10 -12.51 -7.16
C GLN A 45 -0.42 -11.31 -6.38
N GLU A 46 0.48 -10.74 -5.57
CA GLU A 46 0.25 -9.50 -4.85
C GLU A 46 1.11 -8.38 -5.46
N GLY A 47 0.55 -7.19 -5.52
CA GLY A 47 1.20 -5.97 -6.01
C GLY A 47 0.86 -4.77 -5.15
N TYR A 48 1.15 -3.58 -5.65
CA TYR A 48 0.78 -2.33 -4.99
C TYR A 48 -0.74 -2.22 -4.79
N GLU A 49 -1.13 -1.66 -3.65
CA GLU A 49 -2.52 -1.35 -3.33
C GLU A 49 -2.56 -0.07 -2.51
N PHE A 50 -3.42 0.85 -2.92
CA PHE A 50 -3.62 2.15 -2.27
C PHE A 50 -5.10 2.42 -2.12
N SER A 51 -5.48 3.11 -1.04
CA SER A 51 -6.87 3.51 -0.84
C SER A 51 -6.99 4.79 -0.03
N VAL A 52 -8.07 5.53 -0.29
CA VAL A 52 -8.47 6.73 0.45
C VAL A 52 -9.95 6.65 0.81
N LEU A 53 -10.33 7.24 1.94
CA LEU A 53 -11.71 7.37 2.40
C LEU A 53 -12.01 8.85 2.66
N GLY A 54 -12.89 9.44 1.88
CA GLY A 54 -13.50 10.73 2.20
C GLY A 54 -14.76 10.57 3.04
N ASP A 55 -15.28 11.68 3.56
CA ASP A 55 -16.66 11.75 4.05
C ASP A 55 -17.69 11.50 2.92
N PHE A 56 -18.98 11.60 3.23
CA PHE A 56 -20.06 11.35 2.25
C PHE A 56 -20.22 12.47 1.21
N ASP A 57 -19.74 13.68 1.51
CA ASP A 57 -19.86 14.85 0.64
C ASP A 57 -18.57 15.07 -0.18
N ALA A 58 -17.54 14.26 0.07
CA ALA A 58 -16.26 14.31 -0.60
C ALA A 58 -16.43 14.21 -2.12
N ASN A 59 -15.79 15.13 -2.84
CA ASN A 59 -15.80 15.12 -4.29
C ASN A 59 -14.94 13.96 -4.81
N ALA A 60 -15.51 13.13 -5.69
CA ALA A 60 -14.84 11.98 -6.28
C ALA A 60 -13.52 12.33 -7.00
N TRP A 61 -13.43 13.52 -7.62
CA TRP A 61 -12.23 13.99 -8.29
C TRP A 61 -11.13 14.40 -7.31
N ASP A 62 -11.50 14.96 -6.16
CA ASP A 62 -10.54 15.31 -5.11
C ASP A 62 -10.02 14.05 -4.42
N LEU A 63 -10.87 13.06 -4.17
CA LEU A 63 -10.43 11.73 -3.72
C LEU A 63 -9.51 11.05 -4.73
N PHE A 64 -9.82 11.16 -6.02
CA PHE A 64 -8.94 10.63 -7.07
C PHE A 64 -7.57 11.30 -7.07
N ARG A 65 -7.51 12.63 -6.96
CA ARG A 65 -6.23 13.37 -6.88
C ARG A 65 -5.40 12.91 -5.69
N LEU A 66 -6.00 12.79 -4.51
CA LEU A 66 -5.32 12.32 -3.31
C LEU A 66 -4.81 10.89 -3.46
N LEU A 67 -5.63 9.99 -4.01
CA LEU A 67 -5.20 8.63 -4.29
C LEU A 67 -4.08 8.58 -5.33
N TYR A 68 -4.15 9.42 -6.37
CA TYR A 68 -3.09 9.53 -7.37
C TYR A 68 -1.79 10.01 -6.76
N ASP A 69 -1.83 11.06 -5.95
CA ASP A 69 -0.66 11.57 -5.23
C ASP A 69 -0.07 10.47 -4.34
N ARG A 70 -0.90 9.69 -3.64
CA ARG A 70 -0.47 8.56 -2.82
C ARG A 70 0.21 7.47 -3.65
N ILE A 71 -0.32 7.15 -4.84
CA ILE A 71 0.34 6.21 -5.79
C ILE A 71 1.71 6.75 -6.19
N GLN A 72 1.80 8.02 -6.60
CA GLN A 72 3.07 8.61 -7.02
C GLN A 72 4.11 8.58 -5.90
N HIS A 73 3.74 8.95 -4.68
CA HIS A 73 4.65 8.90 -3.52
C HIS A 73 5.06 7.46 -3.19
N GLY A 74 4.12 6.51 -3.22
CA GLY A 74 4.40 5.10 -2.96
C GLY A 74 5.36 4.48 -3.98
N LEU A 75 5.27 4.89 -5.24
CA LEU A 75 6.13 4.40 -6.33
C LEU A 75 7.49 5.12 -6.41
N ALA A 76 7.59 6.35 -5.91
CA ALA A 76 8.83 7.13 -5.92
C ALA A 76 9.84 6.71 -4.85
N VAL A 77 9.40 5.98 -3.81
CA VAL A 77 10.24 5.58 -2.68
C VAL A 77 10.57 4.10 -2.77
N ARG A 78 11.87 3.80 -2.73
CA ARG A 78 12.40 2.44 -2.73
C ARG A 78 12.79 2.00 -1.33
N HIS A 79 12.23 0.89 -0.88
CA HIS A 79 12.50 0.30 0.43
C HIS A 79 13.49 -0.87 0.35
N VAL A 80 13.50 -1.60 -0.78
CA VAL A 80 14.40 -2.74 -0.99
C VAL A 80 15.14 -2.68 -2.31
N GLU A 81 16.35 -3.26 -2.33
CA GLU A 81 17.17 -3.34 -3.54
C GLU A 81 17.94 -4.66 -3.63
N ARG A 82 18.47 -4.96 -4.82
CA ARG A 82 19.31 -6.15 -5.03
C ARG A 82 20.75 -5.87 -4.65
N GLY A 83 21.27 -6.67 -3.71
CA GLY A 83 22.69 -6.80 -3.41
C GLY A 83 23.21 -8.19 -3.78
N GLU A 84 24.49 -8.41 -3.48
CA GLU A 84 25.20 -9.66 -3.80
C GLU A 84 24.59 -10.90 -3.13
N LEU A 85 24.03 -10.73 -1.93
CA LEU A 85 23.44 -11.81 -1.13
C LEU A 85 21.91 -11.91 -1.28
N GLY A 86 21.33 -11.21 -2.25
CA GLY A 86 19.89 -11.17 -2.49
C GLY A 86 19.29 -9.80 -2.20
N TRP A 87 18.03 -9.77 -1.78
CA TRP A 87 17.35 -8.53 -1.41
C TRP A 87 17.89 -7.97 -0.10
N ARG A 88 17.98 -6.64 0.01
CA ARG A 88 18.36 -5.91 1.22
C ARG A 88 17.54 -4.63 1.34
N ILE A 89 17.36 -4.13 2.57
CA ILE A 89 16.78 -2.80 2.81
C ILE A 89 17.75 -1.75 2.28
N THR A 90 17.23 -0.69 1.67
CA THR A 90 18.04 0.42 1.15
C THR A 90 18.73 1.18 2.29
N ASP A 91 19.71 2.02 1.94
CA ASP A 91 20.42 2.85 2.91
C ASP A 91 19.54 3.90 3.61
N ALA A 92 18.32 4.13 3.11
CA ALA A 92 17.30 4.93 3.78
C ALA A 92 16.81 4.31 5.09
N ARG A 93 17.02 3.00 5.30
CA ARG A 93 16.66 2.25 6.54
C ARG A 93 15.20 2.40 6.94
N HIS A 94 14.34 2.56 5.94
CA HIS A 94 12.91 2.67 6.08
C HIS A 94 12.29 1.54 5.26
N LEU A 95 11.45 0.74 5.90
CA LEU A 95 10.78 -0.41 5.28
C LEU A 95 9.28 -0.28 5.49
N VAL A 96 8.55 -0.04 4.40
CA VAL A 96 7.10 0.03 4.39
C VAL A 96 6.58 -1.04 3.45
N GLY A 97 5.56 -1.75 3.90
CA GLY A 97 4.89 -2.75 3.07
C GLY A 97 3.51 -3.05 3.61
N ARG A 98 2.66 -3.59 2.72
CA ARG A 98 1.32 -4.04 3.09
C ARG A 98 1.41 -5.46 3.64
N ILE A 99 0.83 -5.68 4.82
CA ILE A 99 0.69 -7.01 5.43
C ILE A 99 -0.41 -7.77 4.67
N THR A 100 -0.09 -8.94 4.15
CA THR A 100 -1.03 -9.82 3.44
C THR A 100 -0.94 -11.26 3.94
N TRP A 101 -1.91 -12.08 3.54
CA TRP A 101 -1.98 -13.49 3.94
C TRP A 101 -0.99 -14.35 3.13
N ASP A 102 -0.28 -15.26 3.80
CA ASP A 102 0.62 -16.23 3.16
C ASP A 102 -0.12 -17.53 2.82
N PRO A 103 -0.43 -17.81 1.54
CA PRO A 103 -1.09 -19.05 1.13
C PRO A 103 -0.24 -20.30 1.39
N ASP A 104 1.08 -20.19 1.25
CA ASP A 104 1.98 -21.34 1.32
C ASP A 104 2.20 -21.79 2.76
N ARG A 105 1.89 -20.93 3.73
CA ARG A 105 2.03 -21.20 5.17
C ARG A 105 0.69 -21.17 5.90
N ALA A 106 -0.42 -21.29 5.18
CA ALA A 106 -1.77 -21.23 5.75
C ALA A 106 -2.02 -19.99 6.65
N GLY A 107 -1.28 -18.90 6.43
CA GLY A 107 -1.34 -17.67 7.23
C GLY A 107 -0.72 -17.75 8.62
N GLU A 108 0.12 -18.74 8.94
CA GLU A 108 0.84 -18.78 10.22
C GLU A 108 1.73 -17.55 10.44
N VAL A 109 2.27 -17.01 9.35
CA VAL A 109 3.02 -15.75 9.30
C VAL A 109 2.54 -14.93 8.10
N PRO A 110 2.65 -13.59 8.14
CA PRO A 110 2.22 -12.76 7.02
C PRO A 110 3.24 -12.77 5.87
N LEU A 111 2.74 -12.45 4.68
CA LEU A 111 3.56 -11.85 3.62
C LEU A 111 3.61 -10.34 3.82
N LEU A 112 4.71 -9.73 3.38
CA LEU A 112 4.85 -8.29 3.26
C LEU A 112 5.03 -7.92 1.79
N VAL A 113 4.08 -7.16 1.25
CA VAL A 113 4.21 -6.60 -0.10
C VAL A 113 4.96 -5.27 0.01
N ILE A 114 6.22 -5.29 -0.41
CA ILE A 114 7.15 -4.15 -0.34
C ILE A 114 7.56 -3.81 -1.78
N ASP A 115 7.50 -2.53 -2.14
CA ASP A 115 7.80 -2.06 -3.50
C ASP A 115 7.06 -2.89 -4.58
N GLY A 116 5.78 -3.18 -4.34
CA GLY A 116 4.91 -3.95 -5.25
C GLY A 116 5.24 -5.44 -5.34
N ARG A 117 6.10 -5.97 -4.46
CA ARG A 117 6.55 -7.38 -4.51
C ARG A 117 6.31 -8.09 -3.19
N PRO A 118 5.77 -9.32 -3.19
CA PRO A 118 5.59 -10.09 -1.97
C PRO A 118 6.92 -10.64 -1.45
N PHE A 119 7.12 -10.52 -0.14
CA PHE A 119 8.24 -11.09 0.60
C PHE A 119 7.73 -11.94 1.76
N THR A 120 8.33 -13.11 1.94
CA THR A 120 8.08 -13.93 3.11
C THR A 120 8.72 -13.32 4.35
N TRP A 121 8.19 -13.66 5.52
CA TRP A 121 8.76 -13.22 6.79
C TRP A 121 10.24 -13.61 6.94
N ASP A 122 10.65 -14.79 6.45
CA ASP A 122 12.06 -15.21 6.44
C ASP A 122 12.93 -14.35 5.54
N GLN A 123 12.42 -13.90 4.38
CA GLN A 123 13.16 -12.99 3.51
C GLN A 123 13.37 -11.65 4.21
N VAL A 124 12.33 -11.09 4.84
CA VAL A 124 12.45 -9.84 5.60
C VAL A 124 13.41 -9.99 6.78
N GLY A 125 13.34 -11.10 7.52
CA GLY A 125 14.29 -11.43 8.58
C GLY A 125 15.75 -11.47 8.11
N ARG A 126 16.01 -12.06 6.92
CA ARG A 126 17.35 -12.04 6.31
C ARG A 126 17.81 -10.64 5.95
N MET A 127 16.91 -9.78 5.44
CA MET A 127 17.27 -8.39 5.16
C MET A 127 17.65 -7.62 6.43
N LEU A 128 17.03 -7.95 7.57
CA LEU A 128 17.34 -7.32 8.85
C LEU A 128 18.70 -7.73 9.42
N MET A 129 19.29 -8.85 8.96
CA MET A 129 20.60 -9.33 9.47
C MET A 129 21.73 -8.33 9.21
N SER A 130 21.62 -7.43 8.22
CA SER A 130 22.64 -6.39 7.99
C SER A 130 22.63 -5.27 9.05
N PHE A 131 21.67 -5.28 9.97
CA PHE A 131 21.50 -4.26 11.01
C PHE A 131 21.74 -4.82 12.43
N GLU A 132 22.65 -5.79 12.57
CA GLU A 132 23.02 -6.32 13.88
C GLU A 132 23.45 -5.20 14.85
N GLY A 133 22.86 -5.19 16.05
CA GLY A 133 23.10 -4.17 17.07
C GLY A 133 22.26 -2.89 16.95
N PHE A 134 21.42 -2.77 15.92
CA PHE A 134 20.50 -1.63 15.75
C PHE A 134 19.19 -1.85 16.52
N THR A 135 18.46 -0.76 16.77
CA THR A 135 17.11 -0.81 17.35
C THR A 135 16.06 -0.84 16.24
N LEU A 136 15.19 -1.85 16.24
CA LEU A 136 14.02 -1.91 15.35
C LEU A 136 12.85 -1.15 15.99
N ARG A 137 12.22 -0.25 15.22
CA ARG A 137 10.92 0.35 15.55
C ARG A 137 9.92 -0.04 14.47
N ALA A 138 8.73 -0.46 14.86
CA ALA A 138 7.68 -0.87 13.96
C ALA A 138 6.36 -0.19 14.32
N PHE A 139 5.61 0.20 13.29
CA PHE A 139 4.28 0.79 13.39
C PHE A 139 3.35 0.04 12.44
N VAL A 140 2.10 -0.13 12.84
CA VAL A 140 1.06 -0.79 12.03
C VAL A 140 -0.15 0.11 12.03
N ASP A 141 -0.51 0.59 10.85
CA ASP A 141 -1.62 1.50 10.60
C ASP A 141 -2.64 0.81 9.68
N ASP A 142 -3.86 1.38 9.62
CA ASP A 142 -4.83 0.95 8.61
C ASP A 142 -4.30 1.29 7.20
N SER A 143 -4.62 0.43 6.24
CA SER A 143 -4.24 0.58 4.83
C SER A 143 -4.98 1.71 4.12
N ILE A 144 -6.16 2.11 4.62
CA ILE A 144 -6.96 3.20 4.06
C ILE A 144 -6.61 4.54 4.70
N GLU A 145 -6.29 5.52 3.86
CA GLU A 145 -6.03 6.87 4.32
C GLU A 145 -7.34 7.65 4.45
N VAL A 146 -7.69 8.07 5.66
CA VAL A 146 -8.91 8.84 5.92
C VAL A 146 -8.65 10.32 5.69
N ILE A 147 -9.42 10.92 4.79
CA ILE A 147 -9.34 12.32 4.39
C ILE A 147 -10.58 13.05 4.87
N GLY A 148 -10.39 14.09 5.69
CA GLY A 148 -11.51 14.94 6.12
C GLY A 148 -12.52 14.24 7.04
N GLY A 149 -12.14 13.13 7.70
CA GLY A 149 -12.96 12.54 8.76
C GLY A 149 -13.32 13.59 9.81
N PRO A 150 -14.40 13.38 10.61
CA PRO A 150 -14.69 14.29 11.70
C PRO A 150 -13.40 14.46 12.50
N LEU A 151 -13.09 15.70 12.88
CA LEU A 151 -12.22 15.92 14.01
C LEU A 151 -12.64 14.88 15.06
N LEU A 152 -11.80 13.86 15.29
CA LEU A 152 -11.56 13.53 16.67
C LEU A 152 -11.13 14.89 17.21
N ASP A 153 -12.04 15.54 17.93
CA ASP A 153 -11.62 16.58 18.83
C ASP A 153 -10.44 16.01 19.63
N GLU A 154 -9.54 16.87 20.10
CA GLU A 154 -8.27 16.50 20.72
C GLU A 154 -8.43 15.59 21.98
N GLU A 155 -9.64 15.11 22.26
CA GLU A 155 -10.09 14.36 23.43
C GLU A 155 -10.74 12.99 23.11
N GLY A 156 -10.95 12.62 21.85
CA GLY A 156 -11.26 11.22 21.47
C GLY A 156 -12.47 10.60 22.16
N LYS A 157 -13.67 11.17 21.98
CA LYS A 157 -14.90 10.58 22.52
C LYS A 157 -16.08 10.66 21.54
N VAL A 158 -16.71 9.49 21.33
CA VAL A 158 -18.04 9.35 20.69
C VAL A 158 -19.13 9.68 21.72
#